data_AF-A0A7C5XCM8-F1
#
_entry.id   AF-A0A7C5XCM8-F1
#
_cell.length_a   1.000
_cell.length_b   1.000
_cell.length_c   1.000
_cell.angle_alpha   90.00
_cell.angle_beta   90.00
_cell.angle_gamma   90.00
#
_symmetry.space_group_name_H-M   'P 1'
#
loop_
_entity.id
_entity.type
_entity.pdbx_description
1 polymer ?
#
loop_
_entity_poly.entity_id
_entity_poly.type
_entity_poly.pdbx_seq_one_letter_code
_entity_poly.pdbx_strand_id
1 'polypeptide(L)'
;MIKKLLMQSMTGYGIEYADIMGEKFMCIIKSLNSKFLDTFFDIPNEIVSIEPKMRKEIRKRINRGKIEVIIKRQSKTKSILGLLFKKRDEEKFKDEIFSLFMSALTKLIQSRENEGEAIKEDIQERIDRLKEIISEIEIIHKNFPLLVKNALKERINQIKDELGMKDIPDNIIDSAGVVHIVRKADISEEITRIKSHLSNFEDELNGGGDGKKLTFISQELLREFNTMGSKSLDIKIIEKVIEGKLEVERIREQLYNVE
;
A
#
# COMPACT_ATOMS: atom_id res chain seq x y z
N MET A 1 14.03 -20.22 13.61
CA MET A 1 13.98 -19.45 12.35
C MET A 1 13.01 -18.30 12.55
N ILE A 2 13.49 -17.07 12.48
CA ILE A 2 12.64 -15.88 12.54
C ILE A 2 11.81 -15.89 11.26
N LYS A 3 10.50 -16.07 11.40
CA LYS A 3 9.55 -16.06 10.28
C LYS A 3 9.69 -14.69 9.63
N LYS A 4 10.18 -14.64 8.38
CA LYS A 4 10.24 -13.41 7.58
C LYS A 4 8.83 -12.81 7.64
N LEU A 5 8.70 -11.61 8.19
CA LEU A 5 7.42 -10.89 8.20
C LEU A 5 7.11 -10.64 6.73
N LEU A 6 6.17 -11.40 6.18
CA LEU A 6 5.61 -11.15 4.87
C LEU A 6 4.51 -10.12 5.08
N MET A 7 4.42 -9.17 4.17
CA MET A 7 3.35 -8.18 4.10
C MET A 7 2.00 -8.92 4.03
N GLN A 8 1.06 -8.62 4.92
CA GLN A 8 -0.25 -9.28 4.92
C GLN A 8 -1.35 -8.26 4.66
N SER A 9 -2.34 -8.63 3.83
CA SER A 9 -3.56 -7.83 3.76
C SER A 9 -4.33 -7.92 5.09
N MET A 10 -5.02 -6.86 5.46
CA MET A 10 -5.95 -6.80 6.59
C MET A 10 -7.32 -7.39 6.26
N THR A 11 -7.64 -7.50 4.97
CA THR A 11 -8.88 -8.09 4.46
C THR A 11 -8.65 -9.50 3.96
N GLY A 12 -9.69 -10.33 4.05
CA GLY A 12 -9.61 -11.71 3.58
C GLY A 12 -10.79 -12.55 4.05
N TYR A 13 -10.87 -13.77 3.53
CA TYR A 13 -11.91 -14.71 3.90
C TYR A 13 -11.41 -16.15 3.85
N GLY A 14 -11.99 -17.00 4.70
CA GLY A 14 -11.79 -18.44 4.68
C GLY A 14 -13.13 -19.14 4.76
N ILE A 15 -13.39 -20.06 3.84
CA ILE A 15 -14.63 -20.83 3.79
C ILE A 15 -14.29 -22.32 3.76
N GLU A 16 -14.92 -23.08 4.64
CA GLU A 16 -14.81 -24.53 4.67
C GLU A 16 -16.17 -25.20 4.89
N TYR A 17 -16.30 -26.41 4.34
CA TYR A 17 -17.44 -27.28 4.53
C TYR A 17 -16.98 -28.62 5.11
N ALA A 18 -17.78 -29.20 5.99
CA ALA A 18 -17.56 -30.55 6.49
C ALA A 18 -18.88 -31.27 6.72
N ASP A 19 -18.87 -32.59 6.54
CA ASP A 19 -19.92 -33.48 7.02
C ASP A 19 -19.49 -33.99 8.40
N ILE A 20 -20.27 -33.63 9.42
CA ILE A 20 -19.98 -33.91 10.82
C ILE A 20 -21.17 -34.68 11.36
N MET A 21 -20.94 -35.95 11.70
CA MET A 21 -21.97 -36.85 12.21
C MET A 21 -23.22 -36.98 11.30
N GLY A 22 -23.04 -36.91 9.98
CA GLY A 22 -24.13 -37.01 9.00
C GLY A 22 -24.88 -35.69 8.76
N GLU A 23 -24.36 -34.58 9.27
CA GLU A 23 -24.90 -33.24 9.06
C GLU A 23 -23.86 -32.33 8.41
N LYS A 24 -24.30 -31.57 7.42
CA LYS A 24 -23.43 -30.61 6.72
C LYS A 24 -23.29 -29.33 7.53
N PHE A 25 -22.04 -28.94 7.79
CA PHE A 25 -21.67 -27.67 8.40
C PHE A 25 -20.84 -26.84 7.44
N MET A 26 -20.97 -25.52 7.58
CA MET A 26 -20.16 -24.52 6.90
C MET A 26 -19.55 -23.60 7.94
N CYS A 27 -18.26 -23.30 7.79
CA CYS A 27 -17.57 -22.27 8.54
C CYS A 27 -17.08 -21.19 7.58
N ILE A 28 -17.44 -19.95 7.86
CA ILE A 28 -16.97 -18.75 7.17
C ILE A 28 -16.24 -17.89 8.18
N ILE A 29 -15.01 -17.50 7.87
CA ILE A 29 -14.27 -16.52 8.65
C ILE A 29 -13.96 -15.34 7.74
N LYS A 30 -14.37 -14.14 8.12
CA LYS A 30 -14.09 -12.89 7.40
C LYS A 30 -13.17 -12.01 8.22
N SER A 31 -12.24 -11.33 7.54
CA SER A 31 -11.38 -10.32 8.12
C SER A 31 -11.64 -8.97 7.49
N LEU A 32 -11.80 -7.95 8.33
CA LEU A 32 -11.96 -6.55 7.94
C LEU A 32 -10.91 -5.70 8.62
N ASN A 33 -10.49 -4.63 7.96
CA ASN A 33 -9.58 -3.64 8.52
C ASN A 33 -10.18 -3.00 9.79
N SER A 34 -9.48 -3.14 10.91
CA SER A 34 -9.78 -2.47 12.18
C SER A 34 -8.47 -2.25 12.95
N LYS A 35 -8.41 -1.14 13.69
CA LYS A 35 -7.24 -0.77 14.50
C LYS A 35 -6.92 -1.81 15.59
N PHE A 36 -7.95 -2.48 16.11
CA PHE A 36 -7.83 -3.47 17.17
C PHE A 36 -8.30 -4.83 16.67
N LEU A 37 -7.85 -5.89 17.35
CA LEU A 37 -8.34 -7.24 17.11
C LEU A 37 -9.67 -7.46 17.84
N ASP A 38 -10.76 -7.42 17.08
CA ASP A 38 -12.11 -7.72 17.57
C ASP A 38 -12.60 -9.02 16.95
N THR A 39 -13.16 -9.91 17.77
CA THR A 39 -13.62 -11.25 17.33
C THR A 39 -15.08 -11.45 17.66
N PHE A 40 -15.88 -11.71 16.62
CA PHE A 40 -17.32 -11.93 16.66
C PHE A 40 -17.63 -13.35 16.22
N PHE A 41 -18.54 -14.02 16.92
CA PHE A 41 -18.92 -15.40 16.65
C PHE A 41 -20.45 -15.49 16.47
N ASP A 42 -20.88 -15.87 15.26
CA ASP A 42 -22.25 -16.31 14.94
C ASP A 42 -22.22 -17.84 14.83
N ILE A 43 -22.45 -18.52 15.96
CA ILE A 43 -22.29 -19.97 16.11
C ILE A 43 -23.50 -20.61 16.81
N PRO A 44 -23.85 -21.88 16.51
CA PRO A 44 -24.90 -22.62 17.21
C PRO A 44 -24.62 -22.79 18.71
N ASN A 45 -25.67 -22.84 19.52
CA ASN A 45 -25.58 -22.92 20.99
C ASN A 45 -24.81 -24.16 21.46
N GLU A 46 -24.83 -25.26 20.70
CA GLU A 46 -24.19 -26.53 21.02
C GLU A 46 -22.65 -26.42 21.06
N ILE A 47 -22.08 -25.40 20.41
CA ILE A 47 -20.62 -25.23 20.25
C ILE A 47 -20.08 -23.98 20.94
N VAL A 48 -20.89 -23.25 21.71
CA VAL A 48 -20.43 -22.05 22.44
C VAL A 48 -19.27 -22.38 23.39
N SER A 49 -19.24 -23.59 23.97
CA SER A 49 -18.15 -23.99 24.89
C SER A 49 -16.76 -24.03 24.25
N ILE A 50 -16.65 -24.17 22.92
CA ILE A 50 -15.36 -24.20 22.22
C ILE A 50 -14.95 -22.83 21.64
N GLU A 51 -15.81 -21.82 21.72
CA GLU A 51 -15.51 -20.45 21.30
C GLU A 51 -14.23 -19.88 21.95
N PRO A 52 -13.97 -20.03 23.28
CA PRO A 52 -12.74 -19.51 23.87
C PRO A 52 -11.47 -20.11 23.26
N LYS A 53 -11.53 -21.39 22.86
CA LYS A 53 -10.43 -22.10 22.18
C LYS A 53 -10.22 -21.52 20.77
N MET A 54 -11.29 -21.30 20.00
CA MET A 54 -11.23 -20.67 18.68
C MET A 54 -10.64 -19.25 18.76
N ARG A 55 -11.13 -18.44 19.71
CA ARG A 55 -10.64 -17.07 19.94
C ARG A 55 -9.14 -17.04 20.27
N LYS A 56 -8.66 -18.01 21.06
CA LYS A 56 -7.23 -18.16 21.36
C LYS A 56 -6.40 -18.46 20.09
N GLU A 57 -6.88 -19.31 19.19
CA GLU A 57 -6.17 -19.61 17.94
C GLU A 57 -6.14 -18.41 16.97
N ILE A 58 -7.21 -17.60 16.91
CA ILE A 58 -7.22 -16.35 16.13
C ILE A 58 -6.14 -15.40 16.66
N ARG A 59 -6.11 -15.16 17.97
CA ARG A 59 -5.14 -14.25 18.61
C ARG A 59 -3.68 -14.65 18.45
N LYS A 60 -3.40 -15.93 18.22
CA LYS A 60 -2.02 -16.40 17.95
C LYS A 60 -1.54 -16.06 16.55
N ARG A 61 -2.46 -15.83 15.61
CA ARG A 61 -2.18 -15.78 14.17
C ARG A 61 -2.51 -14.43 13.54
N ILE A 62 -3.38 -13.64 14.16
CA ILE A 62 -3.85 -12.35 13.67
C ILE A 62 -3.66 -11.31 14.78
N ASN A 63 -3.02 -10.19 14.45
CA ASN A 63 -2.66 -9.15 15.42
C ASN A 63 -3.69 -8.01 15.51
N ARG A 64 -4.40 -7.70 14.42
CA ARG A 64 -5.45 -6.67 14.35
C ARG A 64 -6.51 -7.04 13.31
N GLY A 65 -7.61 -6.28 13.32
CA GLY A 65 -8.73 -6.46 12.41
C GLY A 65 -9.99 -6.96 13.12
N LYS A 66 -11.12 -6.76 12.46
CA LYS A 66 -12.39 -7.34 12.90
C LYS A 66 -12.59 -8.68 12.22
N ILE A 67 -12.58 -9.74 13.02
CA ILE A 67 -12.76 -11.12 12.57
C ILE A 67 -14.18 -11.58 12.90
N GLU A 68 -14.94 -11.93 11.89
CA GLU A 68 -16.28 -12.51 12.01
C GLU A 68 -16.22 -14.00 11.69
N VAL A 69 -16.53 -14.86 12.67
CA VAL A 69 -16.62 -16.32 12.51
C VAL A 69 -18.08 -16.70 12.48
N ILE A 70 -18.52 -17.33 11.39
CA ILE A 70 -19.88 -17.79 11.18
C ILE A 70 -19.84 -19.30 10.98
N ILE A 71 -20.47 -20.06 11.87
CA ILE A 71 -20.64 -21.50 11.71
C ILE A 71 -22.14 -21.78 11.56
N LYS A 72 -22.54 -22.46 10.49
CA LYS A 72 -23.96 -22.77 10.23
C LYS A 72 -24.14 -24.23 9.86
N ARG A 73 -25.19 -24.85 10.39
CA ARG A 73 -25.69 -26.15 9.95
C ARG A 73 -26.57 -25.92 8.71
N GLN A 74 -26.32 -26.66 7.62
CA GLN A 74 -27.08 -26.52 6.37
C GLN A 74 -28.39 -27.31 6.36
N SER A 75 -28.58 -28.31 7.21
CA SER A 75 -29.82 -29.11 7.25
C SER A 75 -30.86 -28.51 8.21
N LYS A 76 -32.08 -28.26 7.72
CA LYS A 76 -33.24 -27.79 8.50
C LYS A 76 -33.95 -28.91 9.27
N THR A 77 -33.61 -30.16 9.02
CA THR A 77 -34.23 -31.27 9.74
C THR A 77 -33.54 -31.40 11.09
N LYS A 78 -34.26 -31.14 12.20
CA LYS A 78 -33.81 -31.57 13.53
C LYS A 78 -33.58 -33.08 13.46
N SER A 79 -32.33 -33.50 13.27
CA SER A 79 -31.99 -34.91 13.25
C SER A 79 -32.28 -35.49 14.64
N ILE A 80 -33.01 -36.61 14.67
CA ILE A 80 -33.27 -37.41 15.87
C ILE A 80 -31.95 -37.81 16.57
N LEU A 81 -30.82 -37.79 15.86
CA LEU A 81 -29.48 -37.95 16.45
C LEU A 81 -29.18 -36.92 17.55
N GLY A 82 -29.66 -35.68 17.43
CA GLY A 82 -29.48 -34.62 18.44
C GLY A 82 -30.02 -34.99 19.82
N LEU A 83 -30.98 -35.92 19.89
CA LEU A 83 -31.58 -36.41 21.14
C LEU A 83 -30.87 -37.67 21.69
N LEU A 84 -30.00 -38.31 20.92
CA LEU A 84 -29.38 -39.60 21.25
C LEU A 84 -27.90 -39.49 21.69
N PHE A 85 -27.30 -38.30 21.64
CA PHE A 85 -25.88 -38.13 21.94
C PHE A 85 -25.54 -38.43 23.41
N LYS A 86 -24.72 -39.47 23.62
CA LYS A 86 -24.03 -39.68 24.90
C LYS A 86 -22.87 -38.69 25.00
N LYS A 87 -22.42 -38.36 26.22
CA LYS A 87 -21.26 -37.47 26.51
C LYS A 87 -20.01 -37.73 25.64
N ARG A 88 -19.77 -38.97 25.19
CA ARG A 88 -18.61 -39.34 24.35
C ARG A 88 -18.71 -38.86 22.90
N ASP A 89 -19.93 -38.65 22.39
CA ASP A 89 -20.16 -38.09 21.06
C ASP A 89 -20.05 -36.55 21.08
N GLU A 90 -20.33 -35.90 22.21
CA GLU A 90 -20.20 -34.44 22.33
C GLU A 90 -18.76 -33.95 22.17
N GLU A 91 -17.78 -34.65 22.75
CA GLU A 91 -16.36 -34.27 22.59
C GLU A 91 -15.90 -34.46 21.14
N LYS A 92 -16.24 -35.59 20.52
CA LYS A 92 -15.90 -35.86 19.13
C LYS A 92 -16.54 -34.84 18.18
N PHE A 93 -17.80 -34.48 18.42
CA PHE A 93 -18.51 -33.45 17.67
C PHE A 93 -17.78 -32.10 17.76
N LYS A 94 -17.40 -31.70 18.98
CA LYS A 94 -16.66 -30.46 19.22
C LYS A 94 -15.29 -30.44 18.55
N ASP A 95 -14.59 -31.58 18.54
CA ASP A 95 -13.29 -31.70 17.87
C ASP A 95 -13.41 -31.62 16.34
N GLU A 96 -14.44 -32.25 15.74
CA GLU A 96 -14.72 -32.14 14.31
C GLU A 96 -15.07 -30.70 13.90
N ILE A 97 -15.91 -30.00 14.68
CA ILE A 97 -16.22 -28.58 14.45
C ILE A 97 -14.98 -27.70 14.61
N PHE A 98 -14.14 -27.99 15.60
CA PHE A 98 -12.89 -27.26 15.79
C PHE A 98 -11.93 -27.48 14.61
N SER A 99 -11.86 -28.69 14.06
CA SER A 99 -11.09 -28.99 12.85
C SER A 99 -11.61 -28.21 11.63
N LEU A 100 -12.93 -28.16 11.44
CA LEU A 100 -13.58 -27.35 10.40
C LEU A 100 -13.19 -25.86 10.53
N PHE A 101 -13.26 -25.32 11.75
CA PHE A 101 -12.81 -23.96 12.05
C PHE A 101 -11.32 -23.75 11.72
N MET A 102 -10.44 -24.67 12.11
CA MET A 102 -9.01 -24.56 11.86
C MET A 102 -8.67 -24.57 10.36
N SER A 103 -9.40 -25.36 9.56
CA SER A 103 -9.26 -25.34 8.10
C SER A 103 -9.69 -24.00 7.50
N ALA A 104 -10.86 -23.49 7.91
CA ALA A 104 -11.33 -22.17 7.47
C ALA A 104 -10.35 -21.04 7.88
N LEU A 105 -9.79 -21.09 9.10
CA LEU A 105 -8.79 -20.13 9.58
C LEU A 105 -7.49 -20.21 8.76
N THR A 106 -7.09 -21.40 8.33
CA THR A 106 -5.91 -21.59 7.47
C THR A 106 -6.16 -20.98 6.09
N LYS A 107 -7.34 -21.19 5.50
CA LYS A 107 -7.74 -20.54 4.25
C LYS A 107 -7.79 -19.02 4.35
N LEU A 108 -8.27 -18.48 5.48
CA LEU A 108 -8.23 -17.04 5.73
C LEU A 108 -6.80 -16.51 5.70
N ILE A 109 -5.87 -17.14 6.43
CA ILE A 109 -4.48 -16.71 6.48
C ILE A 109 -3.84 -16.76 5.10
N GLN A 110 -4.08 -17.84 4.35
CA GLN A 110 -3.59 -17.95 2.97
C GLN A 110 -4.14 -16.84 2.07
N SER A 111 -5.43 -16.50 2.19
CA SER A 111 -6.02 -15.40 1.42
C SER A 111 -5.36 -14.05 1.71
N ARG A 112 -5.07 -13.79 3.00
CA ARG A 112 -4.40 -12.56 3.45
C ARG A 112 -2.95 -12.47 2.98
N GLU A 113 -2.24 -13.60 2.95
CA GLU A 113 -0.87 -13.69 2.44
C GLU A 113 -0.83 -13.48 0.91
N ASN A 114 -1.72 -14.11 0.15
CA ASN A 114 -1.78 -13.95 -1.30
C ASN A 114 -2.12 -12.51 -1.70
N GLU A 115 -3.09 -11.90 -1.03
CA GLU A 115 -3.46 -10.50 -1.26
C GLU A 115 -2.32 -9.55 -0.86
N GLY A 116 -1.63 -9.84 0.25
CA GLY A 116 -0.45 -9.08 0.67
C GLY A 116 0.69 -9.09 -0.36
N GLU A 117 0.97 -10.25 -0.96
CA GLU A 117 1.99 -10.35 -2.02
C GLU A 117 1.59 -9.58 -3.27
N ALA A 118 0.33 -9.69 -3.71
CA ALA A 118 -0.17 -8.94 -4.87
C ALA A 118 -0.09 -7.42 -4.65
N ILE A 119 -0.41 -6.94 -3.43
CA ILE A 119 -0.27 -5.53 -3.09
C ILE A 119 1.20 -5.11 -3.09
N LYS A 120 2.10 -5.97 -2.59
CA LYS A 120 3.54 -5.70 -2.62
C LYS A 120 4.05 -5.54 -4.06
N GLU A 121 3.64 -6.41 -4.97
CA GLU A 121 3.98 -6.33 -6.39
C GLU A 121 3.47 -5.03 -7.02
N ASP A 122 2.20 -4.66 -6.80
CA ASP A 122 1.63 -3.38 -7.30
C ASP A 122 2.41 -2.16 -6.76
N ILE A 123 2.76 -2.15 -5.47
CA ILE A 123 3.55 -1.07 -4.88
C ILE A 123 4.95 -1.00 -5.49
N GLN A 124 5.59 -2.16 -5.76
CA GLN A 124 6.91 -2.19 -6.38
C GLN A 124 6.88 -1.61 -7.81
N GLU A 125 5.87 -1.95 -8.62
CA GLU A 125 5.69 -1.38 -9.96
C GLU A 125 5.56 0.15 -9.90
N ARG A 126 4.83 0.68 -8.91
CA ARG A 126 4.69 2.12 -8.69
C ARG A 126 5.97 2.80 -8.27
N ILE A 127 6.77 2.15 -7.42
CA ILE A 127 8.09 2.66 -7.03
C ILE A 127 9.01 2.74 -8.25
N ASP A 128 9.02 1.72 -9.10
CA ASP A 128 9.84 1.72 -10.31
C ASP A 128 9.37 2.82 -11.27
N ARG A 129 8.07 3.02 -11.41
CA ARG A 129 7.52 4.16 -12.16
C ARG A 129 7.94 5.51 -11.58
N LEU A 130 7.97 5.66 -10.25
CA LEU A 130 8.44 6.88 -9.59
C LEU A 130 9.93 7.14 -9.86
N LYS A 131 10.77 6.10 -9.89
CA LYS A 131 12.18 6.23 -10.26
C LYS A 131 12.33 6.72 -11.70
N GLU A 132 11.55 6.17 -12.64
CA GLU A 132 11.54 6.62 -14.03
C GLU A 132 11.18 8.11 -14.14
N ILE A 133 10.09 8.53 -13.48
CA ILE A 133 9.66 9.94 -13.44
C ILE A 133 10.78 10.84 -12.92
N ILE A 134 11.48 10.42 -11.85
CA ILE A 134 12.57 11.20 -11.27
C ILE A 134 13.79 11.26 -12.20
N SER A 135 14.10 10.17 -12.92
CA SER A 135 15.13 10.19 -13.96
C SER A 135 14.78 11.14 -15.11
N GLU A 136 13.53 11.16 -15.57
CA GLU A 136 13.05 12.11 -16.59
C GLU A 136 13.16 13.57 -16.10
N ILE A 137 12.72 13.85 -14.86
CA ILE A 137 12.85 15.18 -14.24
C ILE A 137 14.31 15.61 -14.17
N GLU A 138 15.21 14.72 -13.78
CA GLU A 138 16.64 15.03 -13.68
C GLU A 138 17.24 15.40 -15.05
N ILE A 139 16.84 14.71 -16.12
CA ILE A 139 17.27 15.01 -17.49
C ILE A 139 16.76 16.40 -17.91
N ILE A 140 15.49 16.71 -17.63
CA ILE A 140 14.91 18.02 -17.96
C ILE A 140 15.63 19.12 -17.17
N HIS A 141 15.84 18.92 -15.86
CA HIS A 141 16.53 19.86 -14.97
C HIS A 141 17.96 20.17 -15.44
N LYS A 142 18.73 19.14 -15.85
CA LYS A 142 20.09 19.33 -16.40
C LYS A 142 20.10 20.21 -17.65
N ASN A 143 19.04 20.18 -18.45
CA ASN A 143 18.92 20.99 -19.67
C ASN A 143 18.31 22.38 -19.43
N PHE A 144 17.71 22.62 -18.26
CA PHE A 144 17.03 23.87 -17.92
C PHE A 144 17.92 25.12 -18.06
N PRO A 145 19.20 25.14 -17.62
CA PRO A 145 20.07 26.31 -17.79
C PRO A 145 20.26 26.72 -19.26
N LEU A 146 20.39 25.73 -20.15
CA LEU A 146 20.54 25.99 -21.58
C LEU A 146 19.25 26.54 -22.20
N LEU A 147 18.11 26.00 -21.77
CA LEU A 147 16.78 26.47 -22.20
C LEU A 147 16.56 27.94 -21.81
N VAL A 148 16.85 28.30 -20.55
CA VAL A 148 16.74 29.69 -20.06
C VAL A 148 17.68 30.61 -20.84
N LYS A 149 18.93 30.19 -21.07
CA LYS A 149 19.90 30.98 -21.84
C LYS A 149 19.41 31.27 -23.26
N ASN A 150 18.87 30.27 -23.95
CA ASN A 150 18.38 30.43 -25.31
C ASN A 150 17.14 31.34 -25.36
N ALA A 151 16.18 31.14 -24.44
CA ALA A 151 14.97 31.97 -24.36
C ALA A 151 15.28 33.45 -24.11
N LEU A 152 16.22 33.75 -23.19
CA LEU A 152 16.65 35.12 -22.95
C LEU A 152 17.35 35.74 -24.17
N LYS A 153 18.20 34.97 -24.85
CA LYS A 153 18.88 35.42 -26.07
C LYS A 153 17.89 35.76 -27.18
N GLU A 154 16.89 34.91 -27.41
CA GLU A 154 15.82 35.18 -28.38
C GLU A 154 15.02 36.43 -28.02
N ARG A 155 14.67 36.60 -26.74
CA ARG A 155 13.93 37.78 -26.29
C ARG A 155 14.72 39.08 -26.47
N ILE A 156 16.01 39.06 -26.18
CA ILE A 156 16.90 40.21 -26.40
C ILE A 156 16.98 40.56 -27.89
N ASN A 157 17.09 39.56 -28.77
CA ASN A 157 17.11 39.79 -30.21
C ASN A 157 15.80 40.42 -30.72
N GLN A 158 14.64 40.00 -30.20
CA GLN A 158 13.35 40.62 -30.55
C GLN A 158 13.30 42.10 -30.15
N ILE A 159 13.71 42.44 -28.93
CA ILE A 159 13.73 43.82 -28.43
C ILE A 159 14.70 44.69 -29.24
N LYS A 160 15.84 44.10 -29.64
CA LYS A 160 16.84 44.75 -30.50
C LYS A 160 16.23 45.18 -31.83
N ASP A 161 15.48 44.28 -32.48
CA ASP A 161 14.81 44.53 -33.75
C ASP A 161 13.72 45.60 -33.59
N GLU A 162 12.95 45.57 -32.50
CA GLU A 162 11.91 46.57 -32.18
C GLU A 162 12.47 47.99 -31.96
N LEU A 163 13.63 48.11 -31.31
CA LEU A 163 14.25 49.40 -30.97
C LEU A 163 15.24 49.91 -32.05
N GLY A 164 15.47 49.14 -33.12
CA GLY A 164 16.41 49.50 -34.19
C GLY A 164 17.88 49.55 -33.74
N MET A 165 18.23 48.87 -32.65
CA MET A 165 19.61 48.83 -32.14
C MET A 165 20.43 47.79 -32.91
N LYS A 166 21.66 48.11 -33.35
CA LYS A 166 22.48 47.18 -34.15
C LYS A 166 23.41 46.29 -33.35
N ASP A 167 23.82 46.69 -32.15
CA ASP A 167 24.76 45.92 -31.32
C ASP A 167 24.34 45.96 -29.84
N ILE A 168 24.08 44.78 -29.29
CA ILE A 168 24.01 44.55 -27.85
C ILE A 168 25.24 43.71 -27.54
N PRO A 169 26.17 44.18 -26.69
CA PRO A 169 27.33 43.40 -26.28
C PRO A 169 26.90 42.01 -25.72
N ASP A 170 27.55 40.92 -26.14
CA ASP A 170 27.20 39.54 -25.72
C ASP A 170 27.25 39.35 -24.19
N ASN A 171 28.01 40.19 -23.49
CA ASN A 171 28.08 40.31 -22.04
C ASN A 171 26.85 40.98 -21.40
N ILE A 172 25.89 41.53 -22.15
CA ILE A 172 24.57 41.95 -21.61
C ILE A 172 23.61 40.75 -21.50
N ILE A 173 23.87 39.66 -22.23
CA ILE A 173 23.28 38.33 -21.98
C ILE A 173 23.90 37.71 -20.72
N ASP A 174 24.31 38.58 -19.79
CA ASP A 174 25.20 38.26 -18.72
C ASP A 174 24.60 37.15 -17.88
N SER A 175 25.49 36.23 -17.53
CA SER A 175 25.19 35.03 -16.79
C SER A 175 24.39 35.33 -15.53
N ALA A 176 24.48 36.54 -14.96
CA ALA A 176 23.71 36.97 -13.78
C ALA A 176 22.19 36.72 -13.91
N GLY A 177 21.56 37.02 -15.04
CA GLY A 177 20.12 36.80 -15.24
C GLY A 177 19.77 35.31 -15.33
N VAL A 178 20.53 34.57 -16.13
CA VAL A 178 20.41 33.11 -16.28
C VAL A 178 20.65 32.42 -14.93
N VAL A 179 21.73 32.77 -14.24
CA VAL A 179 22.14 32.23 -12.94
C VAL A 179 21.09 32.51 -11.88
N HIS A 180 20.51 33.72 -11.86
CA HIS A 180 19.45 34.05 -10.91
C HIS A 180 18.20 33.19 -11.11
N ILE A 181 17.75 33.03 -12.36
CA ILE A 181 16.58 32.18 -12.69
C ILE A 181 16.88 30.72 -12.37
N VAL A 182 18.04 30.21 -12.81
CA VAL A 182 18.47 28.81 -12.58
C VAL A 182 18.57 28.51 -11.09
N ARG A 183 19.15 29.39 -10.28
CA ARG A 183 19.25 29.19 -8.82
C ARG A 183 17.88 29.16 -8.14
N LYS A 184 16.93 29.97 -8.61
CA LYS A 184 15.55 29.98 -8.07
C LYS A 184 14.78 28.72 -8.46
N ALA A 185 15.06 28.17 -9.64
CA ALA A 185 14.45 26.94 -10.15
C ALA A 185 15.25 25.68 -9.80
N ASP A 186 16.25 25.77 -8.92
CA ASP A 186 17.07 24.62 -8.57
C ASP A 186 16.30 23.65 -7.68
N ILE A 187 16.13 22.43 -8.19
CA ILE A 187 15.42 21.32 -7.55
C ILE A 187 16.34 20.12 -7.25
N SER A 188 17.66 20.32 -7.32
CA SER A 188 18.65 19.24 -7.15
C SER A 188 18.56 18.56 -5.78
N GLU A 189 18.21 19.32 -4.74
CA GLU A 189 18.02 18.81 -3.38
C GLU A 189 16.78 17.91 -3.30
N GLU A 190 15.64 18.36 -3.84
CA GLU A 190 14.39 17.58 -3.86
C GLU A 190 14.56 16.26 -4.63
N ILE A 191 15.27 16.28 -5.77
CA ILE A 191 15.59 15.06 -6.53
C ILE A 191 16.39 14.07 -5.65
N THR A 192 17.40 14.57 -4.95
CA THR A 192 18.27 13.74 -4.10
C THR A 192 17.48 13.14 -2.93
N ARG A 193 16.65 13.95 -2.27
CA ARG A 193 15.79 13.51 -1.18
C ARG A 193 14.77 12.48 -1.62
N ILE A 194 14.09 12.69 -2.74
CA ILE A 194 13.13 11.70 -3.29
C ILE A 194 13.83 10.38 -3.57
N LYS A 195 15.01 10.38 -4.22
CA LYS A 195 15.77 9.14 -4.46
C LYS A 195 16.11 8.40 -3.16
N SER A 196 16.51 9.13 -2.12
CA SER A 196 16.78 8.53 -0.80
C SER A 196 15.50 7.95 -0.18
N HIS A 197 14.38 8.67 -0.26
CA HIS A 197 13.08 8.18 0.23
C HIS A 197 12.62 6.93 -0.52
N LEU A 198 12.77 6.88 -1.85
CA LEU A 198 12.43 5.69 -2.65
C LEU A 198 13.29 4.48 -2.25
N SER A 199 14.60 4.66 -2.09
CA SER A 199 15.49 3.58 -1.62
C SER A 199 15.07 3.07 -0.24
N ASN A 200 14.82 3.98 0.71
CA ASN A 200 14.36 3.61 2.05
C ASN A 200 13.00 2.90 2.03
N PHE A 201 12.13 3.30 1.09
CA PHE A 201 10.82 2.68 0.90
C PHE A 201 10.99 1.21 0.47
N GLU A 202 11.83 0.95 -0.53
CA GLU A 202 12.10 -0.41 -1.01
C GLU A 202 12.73 -1.31 0.06
N ASP A 203 13.67 -0.77 0.83
CA ASP A 203 14.30 -1.50 1.93
C ASP A 203 13.27 -1.90 2.99
N GLU A 204 12.36 -0.99 3.37
CA GLU A 204 11.30 -1.30 4.33
C GLU A 204 10.27 -2.28 3.74
N LEU A 205 9.89 -2.13 2.46
CA LEU A 205 8.97 -3.03 1.76
C LEU A 205 9.54 -4.47 1.70
N ASN A 206 10.84 -4.60 1.48
CA ASN A 206 11.53 -5.90 1.45
C ASN A 206 11.85 -6.45 2.84
N GLY A 207 11.97 -5.58 3.85
CA GLY A 207 12.21 -5.90 5.25
C GLY A 207 10.97 -6.38 6.03
N GLY A 208 9.80 -6.38 5.41
CA GLY A 208 8.55 -6.90 5.96
C GLY A 208 7.38 -5.91 5.95
N GLY A 209 7.63 -4.67 5.50
CA GLY A 209 6.58 -3.75 5.08
C GLY A 209 5.71 -3.20 6.20
N ASP A 210 6.31 -2.59 7.23
CA ASP A 210 5.51 -1.89 8.26
C ASP A 210 4.71 -0.75 7.62
N GLY A 211 3.40 -0.97 7.45
CA GLY A 211 2.50 -0.04 6.80
C GLY A 211 2.55 1.37 7.40
N LYS A 212 2.87 1.55 8.69
CA LYS A 212 3.00 2.89 9.30
C LYS A 212 4.24 3.62 8.80
N LYS A 213 5.38 2.92 8.73
CA LYS A 213 6.62 3.52 8.22
C LYS A 213 6.52 3.80 6.73
N LEU A 214 5.98 2.86 5.95
CA LEU A 214 5.72 3.06 4.51
C LEU A 214 4.78 4.25 4.28
N THR A 215 3.76 4.43 5.13
CA THR A 215 2.87 5.60 5.08
C THR A 215 3.64 6.89 5.38
N PHE A 216 4.54 6.89 6.36
CA PHE A 216 5.38 8.05 6.67
C PHE A 216 6.30 8.41 5.50
N ILE A 217 6.98 7.44 4.90
CA ILE A 217 7.85 7.69 3.74
C ILE A 217 7.05 8.24 2.56
N SER A 218 5.83 7.73 2.34
CA SER A 218 4.91 8.26 1.32
C SER A 218 4.57 9.74 1.55
N GLN A 219 4.38 10.15 2.80
CA GLN A 219 4.13 11.56 3.14
C GLN A 219 5.35 12.44 2.86
N GLU A 220 6.54 11.98 3.20
CA GLU A 220 7.77 12.71 2.89
C GLU A 220 8.00 12.82 1.37
N LEU A 221 7.73 11.77 0.59
CA LEU A 221 7.75 11.83 -0.88
C LEU A 221 6.82 12.93 -1.42
N LEU A 222 5.57 13.00 -0.93
CA LEU A 222 4.62 14.05 -1.34
C LEU A 222 5.11 15.45 -0.98
N ARG A 223 5.75 15.61 0.18
CA ARG A 223 6.33 16.88 0.62
C ARG A 223 7.44 17.34 -0.33
N GLU A 224 8.31 16.44 -0.75
CA GLU A 224 9.39 16.75 -1.69
C GLU A 224 8.83 17.08 -3.08
N PHE A 225 7.84 16.33 -3.57
CA PHE A 225 7.13 16.67 -4.82
C PHE A 225 6.42 18.03 -4.77
N ASN A 226 5.82 18.40 -3.63
CA ASN A 226 5.20 19.72 -3.45
C ASN A 226 6.24 20.85 -3.52
N THR A 227 7.39 20.63 -2.89
CA THR A 227 8.49 21.61 -2.89
C THR A 227 9.06 21.76 -4.29
N MET A 228 9.31 20.65 -4.99
CA MET A 228 9.78 20.64 -6.38
C MET A 228 8.80 21.37 -7.33
N GLY A 229 7.50 21.09 -7.20
CA GLY A 229 6.47 21.73 -8.04
C GLY A 229 6.37 23.24 -7.82
N SER A 230 6.61 23.73 -6.60
CA SER A 230 6.55 25.17 -6.30
C SER A 230 7.82 25.95 -6.67
N LYS A 231 8.96 25.26 -6.81
CA LYS A 231 10.23 25.83 -7.30
C LYS A 231 10.36 25.77 -8.83
N SER A 232 9.77 24.77 -9.46
CA SER A 232 9.93 24.56 -10.90
C SER A 232 9.27 25.66 -11.73
N LEU A 233 9.99 26.12 -12.75
CA LEU A 233 9.47 27.03 -13.79
C LEU A 233 9.26 26.32 -15.13
N ASP A 234 9.64 25.04 -15.23
CA ASP A 234 9.47 24.23 -16.43
C ASP A 234 8.14 23.45 -16.35
N ILE A 235 7.26 23.66 -17.33
CA ILE A 235 5.96 23.00 -17.43
C ILE A 235 6.12 21.48 -17.48
N LYS A 236 7.13 20.96 -18.17
CA LYS A 236 7.36 19.51 -18.28
C LYS A 236 7.70 18.89 -16.93
N ILE A 237 8.46 19.60 -16.10
CA ILE A 237 8.74 19.16 -14.72
C ILE A 237 7.46 19.22 -13.90
N ILE A 238 6.62 20.25 -14.05
CA ILE A 238 5.36 20.37 -13.31
C ILE A 238 4.40 19.22 -13.67
N GLU A 239 4.28 18.87 -14.95
CA GLU A 239 3.50 17.70 -15.41
C GLU A 239 4.00 16.41 -14.75
N LYS A 240 5.32 16.18 -14.76
CA LYS A 240 5.94 15.01 -14.12
C LYS A 240 5.78 14.98 -12.60
N VAL A 241 5.80 16.14 -11.95
CA VAL A 241 5.50 16.25 -10.51
C VAL A 241 4.07 15.82 -10.21
N ILE A 242 3.11 16.17 -11.07
CA ILE A 242 1.71 15.74 -10.92
C ILE A 242 1.60 14.22 -11.12
N GLU A 243 2.23 13.67 -12.16
CA GLU A 243 2.31 12.22 -12.37
C GLU A 243 2.88 11.50 -11.12
N GLY A 244 3.99 12.00 -10.58
CA GLY A 244 4.63 11.43 -9.39
C GLY A 244 3.73 11.47 -8.16
N LYS A 245 3.02 12.58 -7.91
CA LYS A 245 2.06 12.67 -6.80
C LYS A 245 0.94 11.64 -6.92
N LEU A 246 0.42 11.41 -8.13
CA LEU A 246 -0.62 10.43 -8.37
C LEU A 246 -0.14 9.01 -8.03
N GLU A 247 1.09 8.63 -8.41
CA GLU A 247 1.63 7.32 -8.03
C GLU A 247 1.81 7.18 -6.52
N VAL A 248 2.29 8.22 -5.83
CA VAL A 248 2.44 8.18 -4.37
C VAL A 248 1.09 8.05 -3.67
N GLU A 249 0.03 8.73 -4.14
CA GLU A 249 -1.31 8.56 -3.57
C GLU A 249 -1.87 7.15 -3.79
N ARG A 250 -1.65 6.54 -4.97
CA ARG A 250 -2.06 5.14 -5.22
C ARG A 250 -1.33 4.16 -4.31
N ILE A 251 -0.04 4.38 -4.04
CA ILE A 251 0.70 3.61 -3.02
C ILE A 251 0.03 3.76 -1.65
N ARG A 252 -0.30 5.00 -1.24
CA ARG A 252 -0.94 5.25 0.07
C ARG A 252 -2.29 4.55 0.20
N GLU A 253 -3.11 4.52 -0.85
CA GLU A 253 -4.38 3.80 -0.88
C GLU A 253 -4.19 2.30 -0.57
N GLN A 254 -3.17 1.68 -1.16
CA GLN A 254 -2.85 0.28 -0.90
C GLN A 254 -2.37 0.04 0.53
N LEU A 255 -1.52 0.93 1.06
CA LEU A 255 -0.98 0.83 2.41
C LEU A 255 -2.05 0.86 3.52
N TYR A 256 -3.23 1.44 3.25
CA TYR A 256 -4.35 1.38 4.20
C TYR A 256 -4.84 -0.04 4.48
N ASN A 257 -4.62 -0.98 3.56
CA ASN A 257 -5.11 -2.35 3.65
C ASN A 257 -4.05 -3.35 4.12
N VAL A 258 -2.88 -2.89 4.58
CA VAL A 258 -1.69 -3.75 4.78
C VAL A 258 -1.18 -3.73 6.21
N GLU A 259 -0.77 -4.89 6.73
CA GLU A 259 -0.09 -5.10 8.02
C GLU A 259 1.26 -5.81 8.00
#